data_AF-A0AAU9IHH1-F1
#
_entry.id   AF-A0AAU9IHH1-F1
#
_cell.length_a   1.000
_cell.length_b   1.000
_cell.length_c   1.000
_cell.angle_alpha   90.00
_cell.angle_beta   90.00
_cell.angle_gamma   90.00
#
_symmetry.space_group_name_H-M   'P 1'
#
loop_
_entity.id
_entity.type
_entity.pdbx_description
1 polymer ?
#
loop_
_entity_poly.entity_id
_entity_poly.type
_entity_poly.pdbx_seq_one_letter_code
_entity_poly.pdbx_strand_id
1 'polypeptide(L)'
;MQQADENAVLKKLVEERKEFYLRKYCSSFEPEYDHYTIKTRPPHYVYNFRLNYYRRSREEELRDEAMRAARLKCHQTANDFSKCSVANPFNEPTMCKELYQKMKLCFRQEFEVEMDKRRRDMERNTEWWWKNIYDEDGEVGEQAKDPPYTYVEKVGDAVEWLMNKMDGVFYRHDK
;
A
#
# COMPACT_ATOMS: atom_id res chain seq x y z
N MET A 1 -9.93 36.29 12.11
CA MET A 1 -8.88 35.46 11.46
C MET A 1 -8.98 35.68 9.98
N GLN A 2 -7.85 35.92 9.30
CA GLN A 2 -7.86 35.97 7.85
C GLN A 2 -8.02 34.53 7.32
N GLN A 3 -8.66 34.36 6.17
CA GLN A 3 -8.95 33.05 5.56
C GLN A 3 -7.67 32.18 5.37
N ALA A 4 -6.50 32.81 5.31
CA ALA A 4 -5.20 32.15 5.29
C ALA A 4 -4.81 31.49 6.63
N ASP A 5 -5.19 32.09 7.76
CA ASP A 5 -4.92 31.56 9.11
C ASP A 5 -5.74 30.30 9.38
N GLU A 6 -7.01 30.28 8.94
CA GLU A 6 -7.90 29.12 9.05
C GLU A 6 -7.39 27.93 8.24
N ASN A 7 -6.91 28.18 7.01
CA ASN A 7 -6.31 27.14 6.17
C ASN A 7 -5.00 26.60 6.76
N ALA A 8 -4.19 27.44 7.41
CA ALA A 8 -2.96 27.01 8.07
C ALA A 8 -3.25 26.16 9.32
N VAL A 9 -4.25 26.54 10.11
CA VAL A 9 -4.73 25.76 11.27
C VAL A 9 -5.30 24.42 10.81
N LEU A 10 -6.13 24.40 9.77
CA LEU A 10 -6.66 23.16 9.18
C LEU A 10 -5.55 22.24 8.67
N LYS A 11 -4.53 22.79 8.00
CA LYS A 11 -3.38 22.02 7.53
C LYS A 11 -2.62 21.37 8.70
N LYS A 12 -2.36 22.13 9.77
CA LYS A 12 -1.71 21.60 10.99
C LYS A 12 -2.55 20.51 11.65
N LEU A 13 -3.86 20.72 11.79
CA LEU A 13 -4.77 19.70 12.35
C LEU A 13 -4.81 18.43 11.49
N VAL A 14 -4.75 18.57 10.17
CA VAL A 14 -4.66 17.43 9.23
C VAL A 14 -3.32 16.71 9.35
N GLU A 15 -2.21 17.44 9.52
CA GLU A 15 -0.87 16.88 9.75
C GLU A 15 -0.77 16.16 11.10
N GLU A 16 -1.24 16.78 12.18
CA GLU A 16 -1.34 16.17 13.51
C GLU A 16 -2.22 14.92 13.49
N ARG A 17 -3.37 14.96 12.79
CA ARG A 17 -4.23 13.80 12.63
C ARG A 17 -3.54 12.69 11.83
N LYS A 18 -2.76 13.02 10.80
CA LYS A 18 -1.96 12.05 10.01
C LYS A 18 -0.82 11.45 10.83
N GLU A 19 -0.14 12.22 11.67
CA GLU A 19 0.91 11.71 12.56
C GLU A 19 0.33 10.85 13.68
N PHE A 20 -0.78 11.28 14.30
CA PHE A 20 -1.54 10.47 15.25
C PHE A 20 -2.00 9.17 14.61
N TYR A 21 -2.48 9.25 13.36
CA TYR A 21 -2.88 8.09 12.57
C TYR A 21 -1.69 7.14 12.37
N LEU A 22 -0.55 7.64 11.89
CA LEU A 22 0.66 6.83 11.72
C LEU A 22 1.12 6.17 13.04
N ARG A 23 1.03 6.89 14.17
CA ARG A 23 1.37 6.34 15.50
C ARG A 23 0.33 5.36 16.05
N LYS A 24 -0.97 5.50 15.72
CA LYS A 24 -2.03 4.55 16.10
C LYS A 24 -1.79 3.18 15.45
N TYR A 25 -1.40 3.18 14.16
CA TYR A 25 -1.21 1.94 13.39
C TYR A 25 0.22 1.39 13.41
N CYS A 26 1.21 2.21 13.79
CA CYS A 26 2.61 1.81 13.89
C CYS A 26 3.10 2.08 15.33
N SER A 27 2.63 1.26 16.27
CA SER A 27 3.01 1.38 17.69
C SER A 27 4.48 1.01 17.93
N SER A 28 5.03 0.13 17.10
CA SER A 28 6.44 -0.23 17.04
C SER A 28 7.04 0.18 15.68
N PHE A 29 8.29 0.63 15.69
CA PHE A 29 9.06 0.98 14.49
C PHE A 29 9.94 -0.17 14.01
N GLU A 30 9.61 -1.39 14.42
CA GLU A 30 10.33 -2.60 14.08
C GLU A 30 9.55 -3.38 13.00
N PRO A 31 10.24 -4.00 12.03
CA PRO A 31 9.58 -4.90 11.09
C PRO A 31 8.92 -6.08 11.80
N GLU A 32 7.72 -6.44 11.37
CA GLU A 32 6.91 -7.53 11.93
C GLU A 32 6.75 -8.71 10.96
N TYR A 33 7.30 -8.62 9.74
CA TYR A 33 7.09 -9.61 8.69
C TYR A 33 7.47 -11.04 9.04
N ASP A 34 8.40 -11.27 9.97
CA ASP A 34 8.80 -12.61 10.40
C ASP A 34 7.83 -13.25 11.40
N HIS A 35 7.00 -12.45 12.06
CA HIS A 35 6.10 -12.89 13.14
C HIS A 35 4.62 -12.76 12.78
N TYR A 36 4.32 -12.12 11.66
CA TYR A 36 2.97 -11.83 11.23
C TYR A 36 2.51 -12.77 10.11
N THR A 37 1.35 -13.40 10.31
CA THR A 37 0.71 -14.21 9.25
C THR A 37 -0.33 -13.37 8.53
N ILE A 38 -0.14 -13.16 7.22
CA ILE A 38 -1.09 -12.47 6.35
C ILE A 38 -2.31 -13.37 6.14
N LYS A 39 -3.50 -12.80 6.33
CA LYS A 39 -4.78 -13.51 6.23
C LYS A 39 -5.67 -12.98 5.10
N THR A 40 -5.28 -11.89 4.46
CA THR A 40 -6.05 -11.19 3.42
C THR A 40 -5.28 -11.09 2.11
N ARG A 41 -5.98 -11.28 1.00
CA ARG A 41 -5.55 -11.01 -0.36
C ARG A 41 -6.11 -9.65 -0.80
N PRO A 42 -5.74 -9.13 -1.99
CA PRO A 42 -6.43 -7.98 -2.57
C PRO A 42 -7.94 -8.26 -2.70
N PRO A 43 -8.81 -7.28 -2.44
CA PRO A 43 -10.26 -7.49 -2.48
C PRO A 43 -10.69 -7.80 -3.91
N HIS A 44 -11.63 -8.72 -4.17
CA HIS A 44 -12.19 -8.92 -5.52
C HIS A 44 -13.66 -9.32 -5.51
N TYR A 45 -14.43 -8.82 -6.49
CA TYR A 45 -15.79 -9.27 -6.79
C TYR A 45 -15.86 -9.79 -8.21
N VAL A 46 -16.26 -11.06 -8.35
CA VAL A 46 -16.29 -11.76 -9.65
C VAL A 46 -17.33 -11.15 -10.60
N TYR A 47 -18.46 -10.65 -10.08
CA TYR A 47 -19.61 -10.27 -10.91
C TYR A 47 -20.11 -8.82 -10.74
N ASN A 48 -19.34 -7.93 -10.09
CA ASN A 48 -19.79 -6.54 -9.85
C ASN A 48 -18.72 -5.48 -10.15
N PHE A 49 -18.76 -4.93 -11.37
CA PHE A 49 -17.81 -3.91 -11.82
C PHE A 49 -17.87 -2.60 -11.02
N ARG A 50 -19.05 -2.20 -10.52
CA ARG A 50 -19.20 -0.96 -9.74
C ARG A 50 -18.51 -1.10 -8.38
N LEU A 51 -18.69 -2.24 -7.72
CA LEU A 51 -17.98 -2.54 -6.48
C LEU A 51 -16.47 -2.70 -6.71
N ASN A 52 -16.07 -3.19 -7.89
CA ASN A 52 -14.67 -3.23 -8.28
C ASN A 52 -14.02 -1.83 -8.41
N TYR A 53 -14.80 -0.80 -8.76
CA TYR A 53 -14.30 0.57 -8.76
C TYR A 53 -14.08 1.12 -7.33
N TYR A 54 -15.09 0.96 -6.45
CA TYR A 54 -15.00 1.43 -5.07
C TYR A 54 -13.88 0.73 -4.28
N ARG A 55 -13.68 -0.58 -4.48
CA ARG A 55 -12.57 -1.29 -3.84
C ARG A 55 -11.22 -0.74 -4.27
N ARG A 56 -11.03 -0.39 -5.55
CA ARG A 56 -9.74 0.06 -6.05
C ARG A 56 -9.35 1.39 -5.43
N SER A 57 -10.29 2.33 -5.37
CA SER A 57 -10.08 3.61 -4.69
C SER A 57 -9.70 3.40 -3.22
N ARG A 58 -10.41 2.53 -2.51
CA ARG A 58 -10.10 2.22 -1.10
C ARG A 58 -8.74 1.54 -0.96
N GLU A 59 -8.44 0.57 -1.81
CA GLU A 59 -7.17 -0.17 -1.80
C GLU A 59 -5.97 0.74 -2.11
N GLU A 60 -6.13 1.72 -3.00
CA GLU A 60 -5.12 2.74 -3.29
C GLU A 60 -4.86 3.63 -2.06
N GLU A 61 -5.90 4.05 -1.34
CA GLU A 61 -5.76 4.80 -0.07
C GLU A 61 -5.02 3.97 0.99
N LEU A 62 -5.41 2.70 1.17
CA LEU A 62 -4.75 1.80 2.12
C LEU A 62 -3.30 1.57 1.74
N ARG A 63 -3.01 1.45 0.44
CA ARG A 63 -1.67 1.24 -0.11
C ARG A 63 -0.74 2.40 0.18
N ASP A 64 -1.19 3.63 -0.01
CA ASP A 64 -0.39 4.81 0.28
C ASP A 64 -0.01 4.90 1.77
N GLU A 65 -0.94 4.53 2.65
CA GLU A 65 -0.71 4.54 4.09
C GLU A 65 0.17 3.38 4.56
N ALA A 66 -0.08 2.17 4.05
CA ALA A 66 0.73 0.99 4.32
C ALA A 66 2.18 1.22 3.88
N MET A 67 2.37 1.85 2.71
CA MET A 67 3.69 2.22 2.22
C MET A 67 4.40 3.24 3.13
N ARG A 68 3.66 4.21 3.71
CA ARG A 68 4.23 5.14 4.70
C ARG A 68 4.66 4.41 5.97
N ALA A 69 3.83 3.51 6.49
CA ALA A 69 4.17 2.72 7.68
C ALA A 69 5.37 1.79 7.43
N ALA A 70 5.37 1.08 6.30
CA ALA A 70 6.47 0.21 5.89
C ALA A 70 7.79 0.99 5.76
N ARG A 71 7.76 2.22 5.23
CA ARG A 71 8.96 3.09 5.17
C ARG A 71 9.51 3.45 6.54
N LEU A 72 8.63 3.70 7.50
CA LEU A 72 9.03 4.04 8.88
C LEU A 72 9.66 2.83 9.58
N LYS A 73 9.07 1.64 9.42
CA LYS A 73 9.62 0.40 10.02
C LYS A 73 10.95 -0.01 9.37
N CYS A 74 11.05 0.07 8.06
CA CYS A 74 12.26 -0.28 7.31
C CYS A 74 13.30 0.85 7.21
N HIS A 75 13.20 1.89 8.04
CA HIS A 75 14.07 3.07 7.96
C HIS A 75 15.58 2.74 8.08
N GLN A 76 15.95 1.73 8.87
CA GLN A 76 17.34 1.31 9.03
C GLN A 76 17.93 0.81 7.70
N THR A 77 17.22 -0.11 7.03
CA THR A 77 17.66 -0.65 5.73
C THR A 77 17.73 0.43 4.64
N ALA A 78 16.83 1.41 4.69
CA ALA A 78 16.85 2.55 3.78
C ALA A 78 18.04 3.50 4.06
N ASN A 79 18.35 3.75 5.33
CA ASN A 79 19.50 4.55 5.74
C ASN A 79 20.82 3.89 5.35
N ASP A 80 20.94 2.57 5.50
CA ASP A 80 22.15 1.84 5.12
C ASP A 80 22.39 1.88 3.61
N PHE A 81 21.33 1.68 2.82
CA PHE A 81 21.39 1.87 1.37
C PHE A 81 21.77 3.31 1.00
N SER A 82 21.14 4.31 1.62
CA SER A 82 21.43 5.72 1.37
C SER A 82 22.88 6.09 1.67
N LYS A 83 23.44 5.60 2.79
CA LYS A 83 24.86 5.79 3.13
C LYS A 83 25.78 5.17 2.07
N CYS A 84 25.47 3.98 1.58
CA CYS A 84 26.24 3.32 0.53
C CYS A 84 26.17 4.08 -0.80
N SER A 85 24.98 4.54 -1.19
CA SER A 85 24.74 5.33 -2.42
C SER A 85 25.51 6.65 -2.39
N VAL A 86 25.46 7.38 -1.25
CA VAL A 86 26.22 8.63 -1.07
C VAL A 86 27.74 8.38 -1.12
N ALA A 87 28.22 7.25 -0.60
CA ALA A 87 29.64 6.90 -0.64
C ALA A 87 30.13 6.44 -2.03
N ASN A 88 29.23 5.91 -2.89
CA ASN A 88 29.58 5.30 -4.18
C ASN A 88 28.66 5.78 -5.32
N PRO A 89 28.62 7.08 -5.66
CA PRO A 89 27.64 7.64 -6.59
C PRO A 89 27.73 7.07 -8.02
N PHE A 90 28.91 6.65 -8.46
CA PHE A 90 29.11 6.13 -9.83
C PHE A 90 28.99 4.60 -9.93
N ASN A 91 29.05 3.88 -8.81
CA ASN A 91 29.06 2.40 -8.75
C ASN A 91 27.95 1.84 -7.85
N GLU A 92 26.90 2.62 -7.59
CA GLU A 92 25.75 2.20 -6.76
C GLU A 92 25.15 0.84 -7.18
N PRO A 93 24.93 0.55 -8.49
CA PRO A 93 24.26 -0.69 -8.89
C PRO A 93 25.07 -1.96 -8.59
N THR A 94 26.38 -1.85 -8.44
CA THR A 94 27.28 -2.97 -8.15
C THR A 94 27.61 -3.04 -6.67
N MET A 95 28.01 -1.92 -6.06
CA MET A 95 28.48 -1.88 -4.67
C MET A 95 27.34 -1.94 -3.64
N CYS A 96 26.18 -1.36 -3.95
CA CYS A 96 25.06 -1.24 -3.02
C CYS A 96 23.91 -2.22 -3.34
N LYS A 97 24.13 -3.16 -4.26
CA LYS A 97 23.11 -4.11 -4.74
C LYS A 97 22.47 -4.91 -3.62
N GLU A 98 23.27 -5.43 -2.68
CA GLU A 98 22.77 -6.24 -1.58
C GLU A 98 21.91 -5.42 -0.61
N LEU A 99 22.37 -4.21 -0.27
CA LEU A 99 21.62 -3.29 0.59
C LEU A 99 20.30 -2.86 -0.07
N TYR A 100 20.32 -2.61 -1.38
CA TYR A 100 19.10 -2.34 -2.15
C TYR A 100 18.12 -3.51 -2.10
N GLN A 101 18.59 -4.75 -2.26
CA GLN A 101 17.72 -5.94 -2.18
C GLN A 101 17.14 -6.12 -0.77
N LYS A 102 17.94 -5.90 0.28
CA LYS A 102 17.46 -5.94 1.68
C LYS A 102 16.39 -4.89 1.94
N MET A 103 16.62 -3.64 1.50
CA MET A 103 15.65 -2.56 1.61
C MET A 103 14.36 -2.90 0.86
N LYS A 104 14.47 -3.37 -0.39
CA LYS A 104 13.32 -3.73 -1.22
C LYS A 104 12.51 -4.87 -0.61
N LEU A 105 13.19 -5.89 -0.07
CA LEU A 105 12.55 -7.03 0.58
C LEU A 105 11.78 -6.58 1.82
N CYS A 106 12.42 -5.78 2.70
CA CYS A 106 11.78 -5.22 3.89
C CYS A 106 10.53 -4.42 3.51
N PHE A 107 10.64 -3.49 2.55
CA PHE A 107 9.48 -2.69 2.12
C PHE A 107 8.36 -3.55 1.58
N ARG A 108 8.66 -4.59 0.79
CA ARG A 108 7.64 -5.47 0.24
C ARG A 108 6.90 -6.23 1.34
N GLN A 109 7.64 -6.86 2.25
CA GLN A 109 7.05 -7.69 3.29
C GLN A 109 6.27 -6.84 4.30
N GLU A 110 6.84 -5.73 4.77
CA GLU A 110 6.13 -4.81 5.67
C GLU A 110 4.92 -4.18 5.00
N PHE A 111 5.00 -3.87 3.71
CA PHE A 111 3.84 -3.39 2.97
C PHE A 111 2.70 -4.40 3.00
N GLU A 112 2.98 -5.68 2.76
CA GLU A 112 1.97 -6.74 2.78
C GLU A 112 1.35 -6.92 4.19
N VAL A 113 2.16 -6.86 5.26
CA VAL A 113 1.68 -6.87 6.66
C VAL A 113 0.78 -5.67 6.96
N GLU A 114 1.23 -4.48 6.60
CA GLU A 114 0.52 -3.23 6.90
C GLU A 114 -0.77 -3.08 6.08
N MET A 115 -0.80 -3.64 4.87
CA MET A 115 -2.02 -3.79 4.08
C MET A 115 -3.01 -4.72 4.75
N ASP A 116 -2.55 -5.89 5.21
CA ASP A 116 -3.42 -6.87 5.88
C ASP A 116 -4.08 -6.29 7.12
N LYS A 117 -3.30 -5.64 8.00
CA LYS A 117 -3.84 -4.96 9.20
C LYS A 117 -4.91 -3.94 8.84
N ARG A 118 -4.67 -3.14 7.79
CA ARG A 118 -5.60 -2.08 7.36
C ARG A 118 -6.86 -2.61 6.72
N ARG A 119 -6.79 -3.72 5.98
CA ARG A 119 -7.98 -4.39 5.43
C ARG A 119 -8.88 -4.91 6.55
N ARG A 120 -8.28 -5.46 7.61
CA ARG A 120 -8.97 -6.03 8.78
C ARG A 120 -9.44 -5.01 9.82
N ASP A 121 -9.14 -3.72 9.63
CA ASP A 121 -9.64 -2.65 10.51
C ASP A 121 -11.13 -2.36 10.23
N MET A 122 -12.01 -3.02 10.99
CA MET A 122 -13.47 -2.90 10.85
C MET A 122 -14.04 -1.63 11.52
N GLU A 123 -13.29 -0.98 12.41
CA GLU A 123 -13.64 0.33 12.96
C GLU A 123 -13.53 1.41 11.87
N ARG A 124 -12.52 1.29 11.00
CA ARG A 124 -12.29 2.19 9.88
C ARG A 124 -13.16 1.84 8.68
N ASN A 125 -13.13 0.60 8.24
CA ASN A 125 -13.79 0.17 7.01
C ASN A 125 -15.23 -0.24 7.33
N THR A 126 -16.05 0.77 7.59
CA THR A 126 -17.43 0.60 8.03
C THR A 126 -18.39 0.24 6.89
N GLU A 127 -17.93 0.34 5.65
CA GLU A 127 -18.74 0.10 4.47
C GLU A 127 -19.23 -1.35 4.38
N TRP A 128 -20.53 -1.51 4.11
CA TRP A 128 -21.16 -2.83 3.99
C TRP A 128 -20.47 -3.73 2.98
N TRP A 129 -20.00 -3.17 1.87
CA TRP A 129 -19.33 -3.94 0.82
C TRP A 129 -17.95 -4.41 1.29
N TRP A 130 -17.18 -3.58 2.02
CA TRP A 130 -15.90 -4.01 2.56
C TRP A 130 -16.04 -5.16 3.57
N LYS A 131 -17.04 -5.06 4.46
CA LYS A 131 -17.37 -6.08 5.47
C LYS A 131 -17.86 -7.41 4.89
N ASN A 132 -18.27 -7.42 3.61
CA ASN A 132 -18.62 -8.65 2.91
C ASN A 132 -17.38 -9.41 2.41
N ILE A 133 -16.20 -8.78 2.45
CA ILE A 133 -14.93 -9.33 1.97
C ILE A 133 -13.99 -9.62 3.13
N TYR A 134 -13.97 -8.76 4.14
CA TYR A 134 -13.08 -8.87 5.30
C TYR A 134 -13.80 -8.75 6.63
N ASP A 135 -13.22 -9.40 7.63
CA ASP A 135 -13.49 -9.18 9.05
C ASP A 135 -12.17 -8.98 9.81
N GLU A 136 -12.23 -8.95 11.15
CA GLU A 136 -11.04 -8.85 12.00
C GLU A 136 -10.14 -10.09 11.89
N ASP A 137 -10.70 -11.23 11.50
CA ASP A 137 -10.02 -12.52 11.45
C ASP A 137 -9.44 -12.87 10.08
N GLY A 138 -9.81 -12.19 9.01
CA GLY A 138 -9.32 -12.45 7.66
C GLY A 138 -10.34 -12.13 6.57
N GLU A 139 -10.39 -13.00 5.57
CA GLU A 139 -11.34 -12.93 4.47
C GLU A 139 -12.65 -13.64 4.85
N VAL A 140 -13.75 -13.11 4.36
CA VAL A 140 -15.10 -13.69 4.52
C VAL A 140 -15.82 -13.76 3.17
N GLY A 141 -17.01 -14.37 3.18
CA GLY A 141 -17.90 -14.37 2.02
C GLY A 141 -17.37 -15.19 0.84
N GLU A 142 -17.52 -14.65 -0.37
CA GLU A 142 -17.10 -15.31 -1.61
C GLU A 142 -15.58 -15.35 -1.74
N GLN A 143 -14.88 -14.28 -1.31
CA GLN A 143 -13.42 -14.21 -1.41
C GLN A 143 -12.73 -15.32 -0.61
N ALA A 144 -13.21 -15.62 0.60
CA ALA A 144 -12.67 -16.71 1.42
C ALA A 144 -12.82 -18.10 0.77
N LYS A 145 -13.85 -18.30 -0.06
CA LYS A 145 -14.11 -19.56 -0.76
C LYS A 145 -13.29 -19.67 -2.03
N ASP A 146 -12.99 -18.53 -2.66
CA ASP A 146 -12.26 -18.49 -3.91
C ASP A 146 -10.82 -18.95 -3.69
N PRO A 147 -10.31 -19.86 -4.55
CA PRO A 147 -8.92 -20.28 -4.47
C PRO A 147 -7.99 -19.06 -4.65
N PRO A 148 -6.77 -19.09 -4.09
CA PRO A 148 -5.78 -18.00 -4.14
C PRO A 148 -5.43 -17.48 -5.53
N TYR A 149 -5.91 -18.11 -6.60
CA TYR A 149 -5.66 -17.75 -7.99
C TYR A 149 -6.96 -17.74 -8.79
N THR A 150 -7.60 -16.59 -8.94
CA THR A 150 -8.64 -16.41 -9.96
C THR A 150 -7.98 -15.92 -11.26
N TYR A 151 -8.03 -16.76 -12.29
CA TYR A 151 -7.44 -16.54 -13.62
C TYR A 151 -7.87 -15.21 -14.27
N VAL A 152 -9.04 -14.71 -13.88
CA VAL A 152 -9.63 -13.46 -14.38
C VAL A 152 -8.83 -12.22 -13.96
N GLU A 153 -8.20 -12.23 -12.79
CA GLU A 153 -7.41 -11.08 -12.31
C GLU A 153 -6.09 -10.93 -13.07
N LYS A 154 -5.41 -12.04 -13.39
CA LYS A 154 -4.21 -12.00 -14.25
C LYS A 154 -4.52 -11.41 -15.63
N VAL A 155 -5.67 -11.76 -16.19
CA VAL A 155 -6.05 -11.28 -17.53
C VAL A 155 -6.54 -9.84 -17.47
N GLY A 156 -7.36 -9.49 -16.47
CA GLY A 156 -7.84 -8.12 -16.27
C GLY A 156 -6.70 -7.14 -16.00
N ASP A 157 -5.81 -7.46 -15.06
CA ASP A 157 -4.65 -6.62 -14.74
C ASP A 157 -3.63 -6.58 -15.89
N ALA A 158 -3.43 -7.69 -16.61
CA ALA A 158 -2.56 -7.70 -17.78
C ALA A 158 -3.13 -6.85 -18.92
N VAL A 159 -4.45 -6.93 -19.18
CA VAL A 159 -5.13 -6.12 -20.19
C VAL A 159 -5.11 -4.66 -19.80
N GLU A 160 -5.40 -4.31 -18.54
CA GLU A 160 -5.37 -2.92 -18.08
C GLU A 160 -3.96 -2.34 -18.06
N TRP A 161 -2.95 -3.13 -17.68
CA TRP A 161 -1.55 -2.75 -17.81
C TRP A 161 -1.15 -2.55 -19.28
N LEU A 162 -1.63 -3.41 -20.20
CA LEU A 162 -1.41 -3.27 -21.63
C LEU A 162 -2.06 -2.00 -22.17
N MET A 163 -3.30 -1.72 -21.77
CA MET A 163 -4.05 -0.53 -22.18
C MET A 163 -3.39 0.75 -21.66
N ASN A 164 -2.97 0.79 -20.39
CA ASN A 164 -2.21 1.92 -19.83
C ASN A 164 -0.85 2.11 -20.51
N LYS A 165 -0.18 1.02 -20.94
CA LYS A 165 1.04 1.08 -21.74
C LYS A 165 0.78 1.56 -23.16
N MET A 166 -0.31 1.12 -23.78
CA MET A 166 -0.74 1.58 -25.10
C MET A 166 -1.10 3.06 -25.06
N ASP A 167 -1.90 3.52 -24.09
CA ASP A 167 -2.22 4.93 -23.92
C ASP A 167 -0.95 5.78 -23.71
N GLY A 168 0.01 5.31 -22.92
CA GLY A 168 1.31 5.98 -22.75
C GLY A 168 2.21 6.01 -24.00
N VAL A 169 1.98 5.11 -24.97
CA VAL A 169 2.70 5.04 -26.25
C VAL A 169 1.97 5.82 -27.35
N PHE A 170 0.63 5.82 -27.37
CA PHE A 170 -0.17 6.51 -28.36
C PHE A 170 -0.43 8.00 -28.03
N TYR A 171 -0.45 8.41 -26.77
CA TYR A 171 -0.61 9.83 -26.37
C TYR A 171 0.70 10.62 -26.21
N ARG A 172 1.82 10.15 -26.77
CA ARG A 172 3.08 10.91 -26.80
C ARG A 172 3.31 11.75 -28.07
N HIS A 173 2.30 11.93 -28.90
CA HIS A 173 2.33 12.87 -30.01
C HIS A 173 1.06 13.70 -30.02
N ASP A 174 1.09 14.82 -29.29
CA ASP A 174 0.44 16.08 -29.67
C ASP A 174 0.92 17.18 -28.70
N LYS A 175 2.19 17.56 -28.90
CA LYS A 175 2.74 18.89 -28.61
C LYS A 175 3.71 19.26 -29.72
#